data_AF-A0A0A1SI51-F1
#
_entry.id   AF-A0A0A1SI51-F1
#
_cell.length_a   1.000
_cell.length_b   1.000
_cell.length_c   1.000
_cell.angle_alpha   90.00
_cell.angle_beta   90.00
_cell.angle_gamma   90.00
#
_symmetry.space_group_name_H-M   'P 1'
#
loop_
_entity.id
_entity.type
_entity.pdbx_description
1 polymer ?
#
loop_
_entity_poly.entity_id
_entity_poly.type
_entity_poly.pdbx_seq_one_letter_code
_entity_poly.pdbx_strand_id
1 'polypeptide(L)'
;MNVSKAIKNGSIDAGIGLENVQMVELEEWLAEQGRPKTDVQMLRIDKLAELGCCCFCSILYIGNESFIQANPDKVRAFMRAVKKATDYVLASPDAAWAEYVDFKPVLNTQLDRKIFERSFAYFSRDLKNVSRDWSKVTKYGQRLGVLGADFTPNYTNEFLEWALDEESKDPLGDQKRMAELQQDIACNGGFKRLGATPVAA
;
A
#
# COMPACT_ATOMS: atom_id res chain seq x y z
N MET A 1 -12.73 -11.22 9.98
CA MET A 1 -13.13 -10.23 11.01
C MET A 1 -12.79 -8.84 10.48
N ASN A 2 -13.72 -7.89 10.49
CA ASN A 2 -13.42 -6.50 10.12
C ASN A 2 -12.96 -5.77 11.40
N VAL A 3 -11.69 -5.37 11.44
CA VAL A 3 -11.03 -4.81 12.63
C VAL A 3 -11.60 -3.44 13.01
N SER A 4 -11.72 -2.52 12.04
CA SER A 4 -12.30 -1.20 12.28
C SER A 4 -13.73 -1.31 12.79
N LYS A 5 -14.57 -2.18 12.21
CA LYS A 5 -15.92 -2.46 12.73
C LYS A 5 -15.92 -2.94 14.18
N ALA A 6 -14.99 -3.82 14.54
CA ALA A 6 -14.88 -4.37 15.89
C ALA A 6 -14.38 -3.34 16.93
N ILE A 7 -13.56 -2.37 16.51
CA ILE A 7 -13.18 -1.23 17.35
C ILE A 7 -14.39 -0.30 17.54
N LYS A 8 -15.09 0.04 16.45
CA LYS A 8 -16.25 0.96 16.47
C LYS A 8 -17.39 0.48 17.38
N ASN A 9 -17.60 -0.83 17.45
CA ASN A 9 -18.66 -1.42 18.28
C ASN A 9 -18.19 -1.82 19.69
N GLY A 10 -16.93 -1.53 20.05
CA GLY A 10 -16.37 -1.82 21.37
C GLY A 10 -16.15 -3.30 21.67
N SER A 11 -16.11 -4.17 20.65
CA SER A 11 -15.81 -5.60 20.84
C SER A 11 -14.32 -5.90 20.98
N ILE A 12 -13.46 -4.99 20.53
CA ILE A 12 -12.01 -4.99 20.77
C ILE A 12 -11.53 -3.56 21.05
N ASP A 13 -10.43 -3.42 21.80
CA ASP A 13 -9.87 -2.11 22.15
C ASP A 13 -8.89 -1.57 21.08
N ALA A 14 -8.22 -2.47 20.36
CA ALA A 14 -7.27 -2.16 19.30
C ALA A 14 -7.11 -3.35 18.35
N GLY A 15 -6.55 -3.12 17.16
CA GLY A 15 -6.26 -4.20 16.21
C GLY A 15 -5.29 -3.79 15.10
N ILE A 16 -4.82 -4.79 14.35
CA ILE A 16 -3.88 -4.59 13.24
C ILE A 16 -4.64 -4.00 12.04
N GLY A 17 -4.08 -2.96 11.44
CA GLY A 17 -4.63 -2.32 10.26
C GLY A 17 -3.56 -1.56 9.47
N LEU A 18 -3.95 -1.08 8.30
CA LEU A 18 -3.18 -0.19 7.44
C LEU A 18 -3.63 1.26 7.65
N GLU A 19 -2.65 2.15 7.62
CA GLU A 19 -2.85 3.59 7.76
C GLU A 19 -3.81 4.17 6.71
N ASN A 20 -3.68 3.74 5.45
CA ASN A 20 -4.49 4.24 4.33
C ASN A 20 -5.88 3.61 4.23
N VAL A 21 -6.26 2.68 5.11
CA VAL A 21 -7.56 1.99 5.06
C VAL A 21 -8.24 2.04 6.42
N GLN A 22 -7.75 1.26 7.40
CA GLN A 22 -8.42 1.15 8.71
C GLN A 22 -8.33 2.43 9.52
N MET A 23 -7.20 3.16 9.48
CA MET A 23 -7.15 4.46 10.18
C MET A 23 -8.08 5.48 9.53
N VAL A 24 -8.11 5.59 8.19
CA VAL A 24 -9.04 6.49 7.48
C VAL A 24 -10.49 6.19 7.87
N GLU A 25 -10.86 4.90 7.90
CA GLU A 25 -12.21 4.49 8.30
C GLU A 25 -12.56 4.86 9.76
N LEU A 26 -11.58 4.81 10.67
CA LEU A 26 -11.77 5.22 12.07
C LEU A 26 -11.77 6.74 12.22
N GLU A 27 -10.92 7.46 11.46
CA GLU A 27 -10.83 8.92 11.46
C GLU A 27 -12.16 9.53 11.02
N GLU A 28 -12.73 9.02 9.93
CA GLU A 28 -14.04 9.46 9.43
C GLU A 28 -15.17 9.12 10.40
N TRP A 29 -15.14 7.94 11.02
CA TRP A 29 -16.10 7.56 12.06
C TRP A 29 -16.05 8.46 13.30
N LEU A 30 -14.86 8.92 13.71
CA LEU A 30 -14.74 9.89 14.79
C LEU A 30 -15.27 11.27 14.38
N ALA A 31 -14.97 11.71 13.15
CA ALA A 31 -15.48 12.97 12.63
C ALA A 31 -17.01 13.00 12.56
N GLU A 32 -17.66 11.90 12.16
CA GLU A 32 -19.12 11.73 12.17
C GLU A 32 -19.75 11.89 13.57
N GLN A 33 -18.97 11.63 14.62
CA GLN A 33 -19.37 11.80 16.02
C GLN A 33 -18.97 13.15 16.62
N GLY A 34 -18.41 14.06 15.82
CA GLY A 34 -17.89 15.35 16.31
C GLY A 34 -16.61 15.21 17.15
N ARG A 35 -15.90 14.08 17.04
CA ARG A 35 -14.64 13.83 17.75
C ARG A 35 -13.43 14.18 16.86
N PRO A 36 -12.30 14.58 17.46
CA PRO A 36 -11.08 14.82 16.70
C PRO A 36 -10.58 13.57 15.98
N LYS A 37 -10.26 13.67 14.69
CA LYS A 37 -9.64 12.56 13.93
C LYS A 37 -8.31 12.11 14.55
N THR A 38 -7.60 13.04 15.21
CA THR A 38 -6.33 12.82 15.90
C THR A 38 -6.44 11.85 17.10
N ASP A 39 -7.65 11.53 17.56
CA ASP A 39 -7.85 10.48 18.57
C ASP A 39 -7.56 9.08 17.99
N VAL A 40 -7.58 8.90 16.66
CA VAL A 40 -7.13 7.65 16.02
C VAL A 40 -5.61 7.63 16.03
N GLN A 41 -5.05 6.63 16.70
CA GLN A 41 -3.61 6.43 16.86
C GLN A 41 -3.21 5.05 16.36
N MET A 42 -1.94 4.89 15.97
CA MET A 42 -1.37 3.60 15.56
C MET A 42 -0.01 3.37 16.18
N LEU A 43 0.11 2.26 16.90
CA LEU A 43 1.40 1.69 17.28
C LEU A 43 1.99 0.98 16.05
N ARG A 44 2.91 1.68 15.37
CA ARG A 44 3.55 1.19 14.14
C ARG A 44 4.36 -0.09 14.41
N ILE A 45 3.91 -1.22 13.87
CA ILE A 45 4.55 -2.53 14.07
C ILE A 45 6.01 -2.53 13.60
N ASP A 46 6.34 -1.83 12.51
CA ASP A 46 7.73 -1.71 12.04
C ASP A 46 8.64 -1.00 13.05
N LYS A 47 8.09 -0.11 13.87
CA LYS A 47 8.82 0.55 14.97
C LYS A 47 8.93 -0.39 16.17
N LEU A 48 7.84 -1.05 16.55
CA LEU A 48 7.84 -2.04 17.64
C LEU A 48 8.80 -3.21 17.39
N ALA A 49 8.92 -3.65 16.13
CA ALA A 49 9.78 -4.75 15.72
C ALA A 49 11.18 -4.32 15.24
N GLU A 50 11.48 -3.01 15.29
CA GLU A 50 12.77 -2.43 14.90
C GLU A 50 13.21 -2.75 13.44
N LEU A 51 12.24 -2.78 12.52
CA LEU A 51 12.47 -3.15 11.10
C LEU A 51 12.87 -1.95 10.22
N GLY A 52 12.65 -0.73 10.72
CA GLY A 52 12.91 0.52 10.02
C GLY A 52 11.76 1.01 9.13
N CYS A 53 11.04 0.09 8.46
CA CYS A 53 9.87 0.38 7.61
C CYS A 53 8.86 -0.78 7.62
N CYS A 54 7.61 -0.51 7.18
CA CYS A 54 6.52 -1.50 7.03
C CYS A 54 6.73 -2.41 5.79
N CYS A 55 7.95 -2.87 5.52
CA CYS A 55 8.28 -3.67 4.34
C CYS A 55 7.45 -4.96 4.22
N PHE A 56 7.11 -5.59 5.36
CA PHE A 56 6.26 -6.77 5.44
C PHE A 56 4.79 -6.52 5.06
N CYS A 57 4.38 -5.26 4.94
CA CYS A 57 3.01 -4.83 4.65
C CYS A 57 2.74 -4.66 3.14
N SER A 58 3.77 -4.82 2.30
CA SER A 58 3.66 -4.62 0.85
C SER A 58 2.64 -5.59 0.24
N ILE A 59 1.70 -5.08 -0.55
CA ILE A 59 0.73 -5.89 -1.29
C ILE A 59 1.35 -6.27 -2.63
N LEU A 60 1.36 -7.56 -2.95
CA LEU A 60 2.11 -8.13 -4.07
C LEU A 60 1.18 -8.80 -5.09
N TYR A 61 1.56 -8.76 -6.36
CA TYR A 61 1.02 -9.68 -7.36
C TYR A 61 1.70 -11.04 -7.18
N ILE A 62 0.89 -12.10 -7.03
CA ILE A 62 1.37 -13.47 -6.86
C ILE A 62 0.74 -14.38 -7.93
N GLY A 63 1.49 -15.39 -8.34
CA GLY A 63 1.03 -16.43 -9.26
C GLY A 63 1.50 -17.79 -8.81
N ASN A 64 0.73 -18.83 -9.13
CA ASN A 64 1.16 -20.20 -8.88
C ASN A 64 2.37 -20.55 -9.76
N GLU A 65 3.39 -21.18 -9.17
CA GLU A 65 4.65 -21.51 -9.85
C GLU A 65 4.42 -22.31 -11.14
N SER A 66 3.61 -23.38 -11.09
CA SER A 66 3.32 -24.21 -12.27
C SER A 66 2.59 -23.43 -13.37
N PHE A 67 1.71 -22.50 -13.00
CA PHE A 67 1.05 -21.62 -13.97
C PHE A 67 2.06 -20.69 -14.66
N ILE A 68 2.96 -20.07 -13.87
CA ILE A 68 3.97 -19.14 -14.37
C ILE A 68 4.90 -19.85 -15.36
N GLN A 69 5.41 -21.02 -14.99
CA GLN A 69 6.30 -21.83 -15.83
C GLN A 69 5.62 -22.28 -17.13
N ALA A 70 4.35 -22.68 -17.06
CA ALA A 70 3.61 -23.13 -18.24
C ALA A 70 3.09 -21.98 -19.12
N ASN A 71 2.99 -20.75 -18.61
CA ASN A 71 2.39 -19.62 -19.31
C ASN A 71 3.20 -18.31 -19.21
N PRO A 72 4.53 -18.32 -19.43
CA PRO A 72 5.38 -17.15 -19.18
C PRO A 72 4.95 -15.92 -19.99
N ASP A 73 4.52 -16.10 -21.25
CA ASP A 73 4.09 -14.99 -22.10
C ASP A 73 2.76 -14.37 -21.65
N LYS A 74 1.86 -15.17 -21.07
CA LYS A 74 0.62 -14.64 -20.46
C LYS A 74 0.94 -13.84 -19.21
N VAL A 75 1.90 -14.29 -18.40
CA VAL A 75 2.36 -13.54 -17.22
C VAL A 75 2.97 -12.21 -17.64
N ARG A 76 3.85 -12.17 -18.66
CA ARG A 76 4.39 -10.91 -19.20
C ARG A 76 3.28 -10.00 -19.72
N ALA A 77 2.33 -10.54 -20.48
CA ALA A 77 1.19 -9.77 -20.99
C ALA A 77 0.33 -9.19 -19.87
N PHE A 78 0.07 -9.97 -18.82
CA PHE A 78 -0.63 -9.51 -17.63
C PHE A 78 0.14 -8.37 -16.95
N MET A 79 1.45 -8.52 -16.70
CA MET A 79 2.26 -7.49 -16.06
C MET A 79 2.35 -6.20 -16.90
N ARG A 80 2.42 -6.29 -18.24
CA ARG A 80 2.33 -5.12 -19.13
C ARG A 80 0.99 -4.41 -19.00
N ALA A 81 -0.12 -5.15 -18.92
CA ALA A 81 -1.45 -4.56 -18.75
C ALA A 81 -1.58 -3.86 -17.39
N VAL A 82 -1.10 -4.48 -16.31
CA VAL A 82 -1.04 -3.88 -14.98
C VAL A 82 -0.20 -2.59 -15.03
N LYS A 83 1.01 -2.62 -15.60
CA LYS A 83 1.86 -1.45 -15.72
C LYS A 83 1.18 -0.30 -16.45
N LYS A 84 0.51 -0.59 -17.58
CA LYS A 84 -0.23 0.43 -18.33
C LYS A 84 -1.37 1.05 -17.51
N ALA A 85 -2.11 0.22 -16.77
CA ALA A 85 -3.16 0.71 -15.87
C ALA A 85 -2.58 1.53 -14.71
N THR A 86 -1.48 1.09 -14.11
CA THR A 86 -0.77 1.84 -13.07
C THR A 86 -0.29 3.19 -13.59
N ASP A 87 0.30 3.25 -14.78
CA ASP A 87 0.73 4.51 -15.39
C ASP A 87 -0.44 5.46 -15.61
N TYR A 88 -1.58 4.95 -16.07
CA TYR A 88 -2.80 5.74 -16.22
C TYR A 88 -3.32 6.27 -14.87
N VAL A 89 -3.44 5.40 -13.86
CA VAL A 89 -3.85 5.80 -12.50
C VAL A 89 -2.93 6.88 -11.95
N LEU A 90 -1.62 6.74 -12.12
CA LEU A 90 -0.64 7.71 -11.61
C LEU A 90 -0.65 9.04 -12.37
N ALA A 91 -0.95 9.02 -13.67
CA ALA A 91 -1.00 10.21 -14.50
C ALA A 91 -2.35 10.95 -14.44
N SER A 92 -3.44 10.24 -14.18
CA SER A 92 -4.82 10.78 -14.22
C SER A 92 -5.69 10.15 -13.13
N PRO A 93 -5.36 10.35 -11.85
CA PRO A 93 -5.99 9.62 -10.74
C PRO A 93 -7.49 9.92 -10.58
N ASP A 94 -7.96 11.14 -10.86
CA ASP A 94 -9.38 11.47 -10.80
C ASP A 94 -10.20 10.75 -11.87
N ALA A 95 -9.70 10.73 -13.12
CA ALA A 95 -10.35 10.01 -14.21
C ALA A 95 -10.35 8.50 -13.95
N ALA A 96 -9.21 7.95 -13.52
CA ALA A 96 -9.10 6.54 -13.17
C ALA A 96 -10.02 6.14 -11.99
N TRP A 97 -10.17 7.02 -10.99
CA TRP A 97 -11.14 6.81 -9.90
C TRP A 97 -12.57 6.80 -10.41
N ALA A 98 -12.94 7.77 -11.25
CA ALA A 98 -14.28 7.86 -11.82
C ALA A 98 -14.66 6.61 -12.63
N GLU A 99 -13.75 6.13 -13.48
CA GLU A 99 -13.93 4.87 -14.21
C GLU A 99 -14.06 3.67 -13.27
N TYR A 100 -13.25 3.62 -12.20
CA TYR A 100 -13.30 2.51 -11.26
C TYR A 100 -14.61 2.45 -10.49
N VAL A 101 -15.14 3.58 -10.03
CA VAL A 101 -16.43 3.62 -9.31
C VAL A 101 -17.63 3.46 -10.23
N ASP A 102 -17.54 3.82 -11.51
CA ASP A 102 -18.56 3.49 -12.51
C ASP A 102 -18.67 1.97 -12.67
N PHE A 103 -17.54 1.28 -12.79
CA PHE A 103 -17.51 -0.19 -12.82
C PHE A 103 -17.90 -0.83 -11.47
N LYS A 104 -17.53 -0.21 -10.35
CA LYS A 104 -17.77 -0.72 -8.99
C LYS A 104 -18.49 0.31 -8.10
N PRO A 105 -19.81 0.55 -8.31
CA PRO A 105 -20.54 1.63 -7.64
C PRO A 105 -20.58 1.58 -6.11
N VAL A 106 -20.36 0.40 -5.51
CA VAL A 106 -20.27 0.27 -4.04
C VAL A 106 -19.09 1.05 -3.44
N LEU A 107 -18.08 1.37 -4.25
CA LEU A 107 -16.94 2.20 -3.84
C LEU A 107 -17.18 3.70 -4.06
N ASN A 108 -18.34 4.10 -4.58
CA ASN A 108 -18.67 5.51 -4.79
C ASN A 108 -19.12 6.18 -3.47
N THR A 109 -18.25 6.16 -2.47
CA THR A 109 -18.47 6.79 -1.18
C THR A 109 -17.36 7.81 -0.90
N GLN A 110 -17.65 8.81 -0.07
CA GLN A 110 -16.62 9.77 0.34
C GLN A 110 -15.48 9.08 1.13
N LEU A 111 -15.80 8.03 1.89
CA LEU A 111 -14.83 7.25 2.64
C LEU A 111 -13.87 6.52 1.68
N ASP A 112 -14.39 5.81 0.69
CA ASP A 112 -13.58 5.06 -0.28
C ASP A 112 -12.72 6.00 -1.13
N ARG A 113 -13.23 7.19 -1.46
CA ARG A 113 -12.44 8.22 -2.13
C ARG A 113 -11.26 8.68 -1.27
N LYS A 114 -11.45 8.93 0.03
CA LYS A 114 -10.36 9.29 0.96
C LYS A 114 -9.36 8.16 1.13
N ILE A 115 -9.83 6.91 1.19
CA ILE A 115 -8.96 5.72 1.19
C ILE A 115 -8.12 5.68 -0.08
N PHE A 116 -8.71 5.97 -1.24
CA PHE A 116 -7.98 6.00 -2.51
C PHE A 116 -6.92 7.11 -2.55
N GLU A 117 -7.24 8.32 -2.10
CA GLU A 117 -6.28 9.43 -1.97
C GLU A 117 -5.12 9.07 -1.04
N ARG A 118 -5.41 8.49 0.13
CA ARG A 118 -4.40 8.03 1.11
C ARG A 118 -3.60 6.82 0.61
N SER A 119 -4.12 6.06 -0.34
CA SER A 119 -3.44 4.92 -0.96
C SER A 119 -2.54 5.34 -2.13
N PHE A 120 -2.84 6.47 -2.77
CA PHE A 120 -2.20 6.91 -4.00
C PHE A 120 -0.68 7.06 -3.88
N ALA A 121 -0.21 7.55 -2.74
CA ALA A 121 1.21 7.70 -2.43
C ALA A 121 1.99 6.37 -2.41
N TYR A 122 1.30 5.25 -2.17
CA TYR A 122 1.92 3.94 -1.96
C TYR A 122 1.94 3.03 -3.20
N PHE A 123 1.24 3.39 -4.28
CA PHE A 123 1.30 2.56 -5.50
C PHE A 123 2.74 2.43 -5.99
N SER A 124 3.20 1.20 -6.24
CA SER A 124 4.50 0.97 -6.85
C SER A 124 4.46 1.41 -8.32
N ARG A 125 5.35 2.34 -8.70
CA ARG A 125 5.37 2.91 -10.06
C ARG A 125 5.88 1.91 -11.10
N ASP A 126 6.90 1.14 -10.74
CA ASP A 126 7.58 0.21 -11.62
C ASP A 126 7.23 -1.25 -11.31
N LEU A 127 6.38 -1.51 -10.31
CA LEU A 127 5.94 -2.84 -9.86
C LEU A 127 7.08 -3.76 -9.40
N LYS A 128 8.27 -3.20 -9.18
CA LYS A 128 9.47 -3.95 -8.83
C LYS A 128 9.38 -4.55 -7.43
N ASN A 129 9.80 -5.80 -7.30
CA ASN A 129 10.15 -6.38 -6.01
C ASN A 129 11.47 -5.79 -5.50
N VAL A 130 11.46 -5.19 -4.30
CA VAL A 130 12.63 -4.56 -3.69
C VAL A 130 13.44 -5.59 -2.89
N SER A 131 14.64 -5.91 -3.36
CA SER A 131 15.47 -7.01 -2.82
C SER A 131 15.85 -6.81 -1.35
N ARG A 132 16.18 -5.57 -0.98
CA ARG A 132 16.44 -5.17 0.41
C ARG A 132 15.27 -5.51 1.33
N ASP A 133 14.05 -5.23 0.89
CA ASP A 133 12.84 -5.40 1.69
C ASP A 133 12.51 -6.88 1.84
N TRP A 134 12.59 -7.67 0.75
CA TRP A 134 12.50 -9.13 0.81
C TRP A 134 13.52 -9.77 1.76
N SER A 135 14.76 -9.28 1.75
CA SER A 135 15.80 -9.76 2.66
C SER A 135 15.46 -9.48 4.13
N LYS A 136 14.91 -8.30 4.44
CA LYS A 136 14.47 -7.94 5.80
C LYS A 136 13.27 -8.77 6.24
N VAL A 137 12.25 -8.88 5.39
CA VAL A 137 11.01 -9.61 5.70
C VAL A 137 11.29 -11.10 5.88
N THR A 138 12.19 -11.68 5.09
CA THR A 138 12.62 -13.08 5.26
C THR A 138 13.25 -13.31 6.62
N LYS A 139 14.22 -12.47 7.02
CA LYS A 139 14.82 -12.55 8.36
C LYS A 139 13.80 -12.33 9.48
N TYR A 140 12.84 -11.44 9.25
CA TYR A 140 11.76 -11.21 10.22
C TYR A 140 10.85 -12.44 10.34
N GLY A 141 10.47 -13.08 9.23
CA GLY A 141 9.70 -14.32 9.25
C GLY A 141 10.45 -15.48 9.93
N GLN A 142 11.77 -15.56 9.74
CA GLN A 142 12.63 -16.51 10.47
C GLN A 142 12.65 -16.23 11.97
N ARG A 143 12.79 -14.95 12.38
CA ARG A 143 12.69 -14.53 13.79
C ARG A 143 11.34 -14.91 14.40
N LEU A 144 10.25 -14.80 13.64
CA LEU A 144 8.91 -15.18 14.07
C LEU A 144 8.66 -16.69 14.09
N GLY A 145 9.59 -17.50 13.58
CA GLY A 145 9.45 -18.96 13.48
C GLY A 145 8.47 -19.42 12.39
N VAL A 146 8.08 -18.55 11.47
CA VAL A 146 7.14 -18.88 10.37
C VAL A 146 7.86 -19.21 9.06
N LEU A 147 9.17 -18.98 8.99
CA LEU A 147 10.04 -19.37 7.87
C LEU A 147 11.22 -20.20 8.38
N GLY A 148 11.61 -21.21 7.62
CA GLY A 148 12.81 -22.00 7.88
C GLY A 148 14.10 -21.19 7.74
N ALA A 149 15.18 -21.65 8.38
CA ALA A 149 16.49 -21.00 8.32
C ALA A 149 17.09 -20.97 6.90
N ASP A 150 16.69 -21.92 6.06
CA ASP A 150 17.08 -22.12 4.67
C ASP A 150 16.07 -21.52 3.66
N PHE A 151 15.01 -20.86 4.14
CA PHE A 151 13.99 -20.27 3.26
C PHE A 151 14.61 -19.24 2.31
N THR A 152 14.35 -19.43 1.02
CA THR A 152 14.75 -18.49 -0.03
C THR A 152 13.56 -17.62 -0.43
N PRO A 153 13.70 -16.29 -0.52
CA PRO A 153 12.64 -15.38 -0.95
C PRO A 153 12.01 -15.83 -2.28
N ASN A 154 10.69 -15.94 -2.31
CA ASN A 154 9.91 -16.44 -3.44
C ASN A 154 9.35 -15.30 -4.30
N TYR A 155 10.24 -14.51 -4.91
CA TYR A 155 9.88 -13.43 -5.82
C TYR A 155 10.75 -13.43 -7.08
N THR A 156 10.26 -12.81 -8.14
CA THR A 156 11.03 -12.56 -9.36
C THR A 156 10.60 -11.25 -10.01
N ASN A 157 11.54 -10.60 -10.71
CA ASN A 157 11.28 -9.42 -11.56
C ASN A 157 11.43 -9.75 -13.06
N GLU A 158 11.64 -11.01 -13.43
CA GLU A 158 11.91 -11.44 -14.82
C GLU A 158 10.74 -11.19 -15.79
N PHE A 159 9.54 -10.96 -15.27
CA PHE A 159 8.34 -10.65 -16.06
C PHE A 159 8.07 -9.15 -16.20
N LEU A 160 8.95 -8.29 -15.68
CA LEU A 160 8.88 -6.83 -15.82
C LEU A 160 9.77 -6.40 -16.99
N GLU A 161 9.18 -5.85 -18.05
CA GLU A 161 9.87 -5.57 -19.33
C GLU A 161 10.15 -4.08 -19.55
N TRP A 162 10.12 -3.27 -18.50
CA TRP A 162 10.40 -1.83 -18.53
C TRP A 162 11.58 -1.48 -17.62
N ALA A 163 12.09 -0.25 -17.78
CA ALA A 163 13.13 0.27 -16.93
C ALA A 163 12.63 0.33 -15.47
N LEU A 164 13.36 -0.34 -14.59
CA LEU A 164 13.07 -0.36 -13.16
C LEU A 164 13.80 0.78 -12.47
N ASP A 165 13.16 1.33 -11.43
CA ASP A 165 13.72 2.42 -10.66
C ASP A 165 14.94 1.96 -9.84
N GLU A 166 15.85 2.91 -9.60
CA GLU A 166 16.92 2.72 -8.62
C GLU A 166 16.32 2.50 -7.23
N GLU A 167 16.97 1.66 -6.42
CA GLU A 167 16.57 1.55 -5.02
C GLU A 167 16.83 2.86 -4.28
N SER A 168 15.93 3.20 -3.35
CA SER A 168 16.10 4.38 -2.49
C SER A 168 17.44 4.32 -1.74
N LYS A 169 18.18 5.44 -1.81
CA LYS A 169 19.45 5.66 -1.11
C LYS A 169 19.25 6.05 0.35
N ASP A 170 18.07 6.55 0.72
CA ASP A 170 17.72 6.92 2.09
C ASP A 170 16.28 6.46 2.44
N PRO A 171 16.09 5.15 2.66
CA PRO A 171 14.76 4.58 2.88
C PRO A 171 14.11 5.07 4.18
N LEU A 172 14.93 5.42 5.19
CA LEU A 172 14.43 5.94 6.46
C LEU A 172 13.95 7.39 6.30
N GLY A 173 14.69 8.21 5.55
CA GLY A 173 14.24 9.56 5.20
C GLY A 173 12.97 9.52 4.35
N ASP A 174 12.85 8.59 3.41
CA ASP A 174 11.61 8.41 2.63
C ASP A 174 10.41 8.05 3.51
N GLN A 175 10.59 7.22 4.53
CA GLN A 175 9.52 6.90 5.48
C GLN A 175 9.07 8.13 6.29
N LYS A 176 10.00 9.01 6.68
CA LYS A 176 9.65 10.26 7.38
C LYS A 176 8.88 11.21 6.47
N ARG A 177 9.38 11.42 5.24
CA ARG A 177 8.70 12.23 4.22
C ARG A 177 7.32 11.67 3.88
N MET A 178 7.18 10.34 3.82
CA MET A 178 5.88 9.70 3.60
C MET A 178 4.91 9.98 4.75
N ALA A 179 5.35 9.91 6.00
CA ALA A 179 4.49 10.23 7.15
C ALA A 179 4.00 11.68 7.11
N GLU A 180 4.87 12.63 6.79
CA GLU A 180 4.51 14.05 6.60
C GLU A 180 3.51 14.23 5.45
N LEU A 181 3.76 13.58 4.31
CA LEU A 181 2.86 13.62 3.15
C LEU A 181 1.46 13.10 3.50
N GLN A 182 1.38 12.01 4.26
CA GLN A 182 0.11 11.41 4.63
C GLN A 182 -0.69 12.27 5.61
N GLN A 183 -0.02 13.01 6.49
CA GLN A 183 -0.68 14.01 7.34
C GLN A 183 -1.26 15.15 6.48
N ASP A 184 -0.51 15.62 5.49
CA ASP A 184 -0.98 16.63 4.55
C ASP A 184 -2.19 16.13 3.73
N ILE A 185 -2.17 14.89 3.23
CA ILE A 185 -3.33 14.28 2.54
C ILE A 185 -4.51 14.12 3.50
N ALA A 186 -4.31 13.74 4.77
CA ALA A 186 -5.39 13.61 5.74
C ALA A 186 -6.11 14.95 6.01
N CYS A 187 -5.39 16.06 5.96
CA CYS A 187 -5.93 17.41 6.16
C CYS A 187 -6.54 18.00 4.88
N ASN A 188 -5.85 17.85 3.76
CA ASN A 188 -6.13 18.61 2.53
C ASN A 188 -6.67 17.74 1.38
N GLY A 189 -6.69 16.42 1.55
CA GLY A 189 -7.04 15.47 0.49
C GLY A 189 -6.06 15.48 -0.68
N GLY A 190 -6.53 14.87 -1.77
CA GLY A 190 -5.90 14.91 -3.09
C GLY A 190 -4.82 13.85 -3.32
N PHE A 191 -4.33 13.82 -4.55
CA PHE A 191 -3.41 12.80 -5.06
C PHE A 191 -1.97 13.29 -5.05
N LYS A 192 -1.23 12.92 -4.01
CA LYS A 192 0.15 13.38 -3.81
C LYS A 192 1.11 12.19 -3.70
N ARG A 193 2.34 12.37 -4.20
CA ARG A 193 3.42 11.37 -4.15
C ARG A 193 4.75 12.03 -3.82
N LEU A 194 5.63 11.27 -3.17
CA LEU A 194 7.00 11.71 -2.93
C LEU A 194 7.73 11.95 -4.26
N GLY A 195 8.39 13.10 -4.39
CA GLY A 195 9.20 13.45 -5.55
C GLY A 195 8.43 13.78 -6.83
N ALA A 196 7.09 13.85 -6.79
CA ALA A 196 6.27 14.29 -7.91
C ALA A 196 5.84 15.75 -7.74
N THR A 197 5.79 16.50 -8.84
CA THR A 197 5.05 17.77 -8.89
C THR A 197 3.56 17.47 -8.69
N PRO A 198 2.80 18.28 -7.92
CA PRO A 198 1.36 18.07 -7.74
C PRO A 198 0.67 17.94 -9.10
N VAL A 199 -0.14 16.90 -9.29
CA VAL A 199 -1.04 16.81 -10.44
C VAL A 199 -2.12 17.85 -10.20
N ALA A 200 -2.24 18.84 -11.08
CA ALA A 200 -3.26 19.87 -10.96
C ALA A 200 -4.66 19.23 -10.97
N ALA A 201 -5.50 19.68 -10.04
CA ALA A 201 -6.91 19.28 -9.94
C ALA A 201 -7.74 19.84 -11.10
#